data_AF-A0A914E587-F1
#
_entry.id   AF-A0A914E587-F1
#
_cell.length_a   1.000
_cell.length_b   1.000
_cell.length_c   1.000
_cell.angle_alpha   90.00
_cell.angle_beta   90.00
_cell.angle_gamma   90.00
#
_symmetry.space_group_name_H-M   'P 1'
#
loop_
_entity.id
_entity.type
_entity.pdbx_description
1 polymer ?
#
loop_
_entity_poly.entity_id
_entity_poly.type
_entity_poly.pdbx_seq_one_letter_code
_entity_poly.pdbx_strand_id
1 'polypeptide(L)'
;MIRIAQHIDPETWSKKAWAVIILESVIIGALAGYHIQLAEENNIIWPYNLGLISIFLLIAICNLTSYVDNHIASNKSHNYGQVYIHLHHWQMFYSMAFFTRFIDPISQFSSGVFIAIFIQGGCQYGFDDILEINEIKELHIVTGEEKNLKENLILP
;
A
#
# COMPACT_ATOMS: atom_id res chain seq x y z
N MET A 1 9.61 -12.98 -9.92
CA MET A 1 8.46 -12.89 -9.00
C MET A 1 7.25 -12.55 -9.86
N ILE A 2 6.23 -13.40 -9.91
CA ILE A 2 5.04 -13.19 -10.77
C ILE A 2 4.17 -12.15 -10.06
N ARG A 3 4.14 -10.91 -10.55
CA ARG A 3 3.16 -9.90 -10.11
C ARG A 3 1.79 -10.32 -10.60
N ILE A 4 1.10 -11.14 -9.82
CA ILE A 4 -0.34 -11.32 -9.96
C ILE A 4 -0.97 -10.15 -9.20
N ALA A 5 -0.90 -8.95 -9.79
CA ALA A 5 -1.78 -7.87 -9.38
C ALA A 5 -3.19 -8.27 -9.83
N GLN A 6 -3.85 -9.12 -9.03
CA GLN A 6 -5.25 -9.44 -9.26
C GLN A 6 -6.00 -8.14 -9.08
N HIS A 7 -6.70 -7.72 -10.12
CA HIS A 7 -7.75 -6.73 -9.98
C HIS A 7 -8.81 -7.40 -9.10
N ILE A 8 -8.75 -7.14 -7.80
CA ILE A 8 -9.66 -7.75 -6.84
C ILE A 8 -10.99 -7.02 -6.99
N ASP A 9 -11.93 -7.63 -7.69
CA ASP A 9 -13.29 -7.11 -7.85
C ASP A 9 -14.13 -7.48 -6.60
N PRO A 10 -14.58 -6.50 -5.80
CA PRO A 10 -15.38 -6.76 -4.59
C PRO A 10 -16.69 -7.51 -4.87
N GLU A 11 -17.24 -7.39 -6.09
CA GLU A 11 -18.46 -8.10 -6.48
C GLU A 11 -18.27 -9.63 -6.54
N THR A 12 -17.02 -10.07 -6.71
CA THR A 12 -16.67 -11.50 -6.78
C THR A 12 -16.40 -12.14 -5.41
N TRP A 13 -16.41 -11.36 -4.34
CA TRP A 13 -16.04 -11.85 -3.01
C TRP A 13 -17.08 -12.81 -2.44
N SER A 14 -16.59 -13.88 -1.81
CA SER A 14 -17.45 -14.80 -1.08
C SER A 14 -18.16 -14.09 0.09
N LYS A 15 -19.36 -14.57 0.46
CA LYS A 15 -20.09 -14.06 1.63
C LYS A 15 -19.26 -14.10 2.93
N LYS A 16 -18.34 -15.07 3.06
CA LYS A 16 -17.43 -15.19 4.20
C LYS A 16 -16.41 -14.06 4.22
N ALA A 17 -15.84 -13.70 3.06
CA ALA A 17 -14.89 -12.59 2.95
C ALA A 17 -15.57 -11.25 3.31
N TRP A 18 -16.77 -11.01 2.79
CA TRP A 18 -17.56 -9.83 3.16
C TRP A 18 -17.86 -9.77 4.66
N ALA A 19 -18.23 -10.90 5.28
CA ALA A 19 -18.47 -10.96 6.71
C ALA A 19 -17.22 -10.58 7.53
N VAL A 20 -16.04 -11.04 7.11
CA VAL A 20 -14.76 -10.66 7.74
C VAL A 20 -14.51 -9.16 7.65
N ILE A 21 -14.73 -8.57 6.46
CA ILE A 21 -14.45 -7.15 6.21
C ILE A 21 -15.42 -6.23 6.96
N ILE A 22 -16.70 -6.61 7.02
CA ILE A 22 -17.69 -5.89 7.82
C ILE A 22 -17.32 -5.98 9.31
N LEU A 23 -16.97 -7.18 9.79
CA LEU A 23 -16.58 -7.38 11.18
C LEU A 23 -15.34 -6.55 11.54
N GLU A 24 -14.32 -6.57 10.69
CA GLU A 24 -13.11 -5.77 10.82
C GLU A 24 -13.44 -4.27 10.87
N SER A 25 -14.28 -3.79 9.95
CA SER A 25 -14.72 -2.39 9.91
C SER A 25 -15.44 -1.96 11.19
N VAL A 26 -16.30 -2.83 11.75
CA VAL A 26 -16.99 -2.59 13.02
C VAL A 26 -16.00 -2.52 14.18
N ILE A 27 -15.03 -3.44 14.24
CA ILE A 27 -14.00 -3.45 15.29
C ILE A 27 -13.15 -2.19 15.23
N ILE A 28 -12.65 -1.82 14.04
CA ILE A 28 -11.86 -0.60 13.84
C ILE A 28 -12.66 0.64 14.23
N GLY A 29 -13.93 0.72 13.83
CA GLY A 29 -14.81 1.83 14.20
C GLY A 29 -15.03 1.94 15.71
N ALA A 30 -15.25 0.82 16.39
CA ALA A 30 -15.39 0.79 17.85
C ALA A 30 -14.10 1.22 18.56
N LEU A 31 -12.94 0.74 18.11
CA LEU A 31 -11.65 1.13 18.65
C LEU A 31 -11.36 2.62 18.41
N ALA A 32 -11.66 3.14 17.23
CA ALA A 32 -11.52 4.57 16.93
C ALA A 32 -12.41 5.42 17.85
N GLY A 33 -13.68 5.04 18.04
CA GLY A 33 -14.59 5.72 18.97
C GLY A 33 -14.09 5.70 20.40
N TYR A 34 -13.58 4.56 20.87
CA TYR A 34 -12.97 4.43 22.19
C TYR A 34 -11.75 5.35 22.37
N HIS A 35 -10.89 5.47 21.36
CA HIS A 35 -9.73 6.36 21.45
C HIS A 35 -10.09 7.85 21.35
N ILE A 36 -11.19 8.21 20.67
CA ILE A 36 -11.74 9.57 20.71
C ILE A 36 -12.20 9.91 22.13
N GLN A 37 -12.91 8.99 22.80
CA GLN A 37 -13.29 9.15 24.20
C GLN A 37 -12.06 9.31 25.10
N LEU A 38 -11.05 8.46 24.97
CA LEU A 38 -9.79 8.60 25.72
C LEU A 38 -9.11 9.96 25.44
N ALA A 39 -9.15 10.44 24.20
CA ALA A 39 -8.60 11.75 23.84
C ALA A 39 -9.35 12.89 24.52
N GLU A 40 -10.66 12.78 24.66
CA GLU A 40 -11.49 13.73 25.41
C GLU A 40 -11.14 13.73 26.90
N GLU A 41 -11.08 12.54 27.52
CA GLU A 41 -10.73 12.37 28.94
C GLU A 41 -9.34 12.94 29.28
N ASN A 42 -8.40 12.88 28.32
CA ASN A 42 -7.04 13.41 28.45
C ASN A 42 -6.89 14.87 27.95
N ASN A 43 -7.98 15.54 27.57
CA ASN A 43 -7.98 16.92 27.03
C ASN A 43 -7.09 17.12 25.79
N ILE A 44 -6.97 16.09 24.94
CA ILE A 44 -6.19 16.11 23.70
C ILE A 44 -7.07 15.83 22.46
N ILE A 45 -8.39 15.99 22.57
CA ILE A 45 -9.34 15.70 21.48
C ILE A 45 -9.04 16.46 20.19
N TRP A 46 -8.63 17.73 20.28
CA TRP A 46 -8.31 18.56 19.12
C TRP A 46 -7.11 18.05 18.31
N PRO A 47 -5.91 17.89 18.90
CA PRO A 47 -4.78 17.32 18.17
C PRO A 47 -5.04 15.88 17.72
N TYR A 48 -5.83 15.11 18.48
CA TYR A 48 -6.23 13.76 18.10
C TYR A 48 -7.09 13.76 16.83
N ASN A 49 -8.14 14.59 16.78
CA ASN A 49 -9.01 14.71 15.60
C ASN A 49 -8.28 15.25 14.38
N LEU A 50 -7.37 16.22 14.55
CA LEU A 50 -6.52 16.70 13.46
C LEU A 50 -5.69 15.58 12.85
N GLY A 51 -5.16 14.69 13.70
CA GLY A 51 -4.46 13.51 13.27
C GLY A 51 -5.35 12.49 12.54
N LEU A 52 -6.58 12.27 12.99
CA LEU A 52 -7.52 11.40 12.26
C LEU A 52 -7.86 11.97 10.89
N ILE A 53 -8.10 13.28 10.80
CA ILE A 53 -8.37 13.97 9.53
C ILE A 53 -7.17 13.85 8.58
N SER A 54 -5.93 13.99 9.09
CA SER A 54 -4.74 13.86 8.26
C SER A 54 -4.57 12.45 7.68
N ILE A 55 -4.99 11.39 8.40
CA ILE A 55 -5.04 10.01 7.86
C ILE A 55 -5.96 9.95 6.65
N PHE A 56 -7.21 10.42 6.79
CA PHE A 56 -8.19 10.37 5.69
C PHE A 56 -7.76 11.23 4.50
N LEU A 57 -7.16 12.40 4.75
CA LEU A 57 -6.59 13.22 3.70
C LEU A 57 -5.45 12.51 2.97
N LEU A 58 -4.55 11.83 3.70
CA LEU A 58 -3.46 11.09 3.10
C LEU A 58 -3.97 9.92 2.25
N ILE A 59 -4.99 9.18 2.72
CA ILE A 59 -5.68 8.15 1.93
C ILE A 59 -6.24 8.73 0.64
N ALA A 60 -6.96 9.86 0.74
CA ALA A 60 -7.57 10.50 -0.42
C ALA A 60 -6.50 10.96 -1.43
N ILE A 61 -5.40 11.54 -0.95
CA ILE A 61 -4.26 11.96 -1.79
C ILE A 61 -3.63 10.74 -2.48
N CYS A 62 -3.37 9.65 -1.77
CA CYS A 62 -2.80 8.43 -2.36
C CYS A 62 -3.70 7.86 -3.47
N ASN A 63 -5.01 7.77 -3.21
CA ASN A 63 -5.97 7.31 -4.23
C ASN A 63 -6.04 8.25 -5.43
N LEU A 64 -5.98 9.57 -5.19
CA LEU A 64 -5.96 10.56 -6.26
C LEU A 64 -4.69 10.47 -7.10
N THR A 65 -3.50 10.32 -6.49
CA THR A 65 -2.25 10.16 -7.22
C THR A 65 -2.27 8.89 -8.06
N SER A 66 -2.73 7.76 -7.51
CA SER A 66 -2.87 6.52 -8.26
C SER A 66 -3.87 6.64 -9.41
N TYR A 67 -4.98 7.34 -9.21
CA TYR A 67 -5.96 7.60 -10.28
C TYR A 67 -5.35 8.45 -11.41
N VAL A 68 -4.66 9.54 -11.06
CA VAL A 68 -4.01 10.43 -12.03
C VAL A 68 -2.92 9.70 -12.81
N ASP A 69 -2.07 8.92 -12.14
CA ASP A 69 -1.01 8.15 -12.79
C ASP A 69 -1.57 7.14 -13.79
N ASN A 70 -2.62 6.41 -13.40
CA ASN A 70 -3.30 5.46 -14.29
C ASN A 70 -3.95 6.16 -15.49
N HIS A 71 -4.57 7.32 -15.28
CA HIS A 71 -5.19 8.09 -16.35
C HIS A 71 -4.15 8.65 -17.34
N ILE A 72 -3.02 9.16 -16.84
CA ILE A 72 -1.92 9.66 -17.68
C ILE A 72 -1.26 8.49 -18.43
N ALA A 73 -1.02 7.36 -17.77
CA ALA A 73 -0.44 6.17 -18.39
C ALA A 73 -1.33 5.61 -19.50
N SER A 74 -2.66 5.60 -19.33
CA SER A 74 -3.59 5.18 -20.40
C SER A 74 -3.54 6.08 -21.64
N ASN A 75 -3.09 7.33 -21.51
CA ASN A 75 -3.07 8.33 -22.57
C ASN A 75 -1.69 8.50 -23.25
N LYS A 76 -0.62 7.85 -22.76
CA LYS A 76 0.73 7.94 -23.35
C LYS A 76 1.35 6.56 -23.55
N SER A 77 1.74 6.23 -24.78
CA SER A 77 2.42 4.97 -25.14
C SER A 77 3.91 4.94 -24.78
N HIS A 78 4.36 5.56 -23.67
CA HIS A 78 5.79 5.77 -23.39
C HIS A 78 6.29 5.11 -22.11
N ASN A 79 7.34 4.30 -22.31
CA ASN A 79 8.21 3.65 -21.33
C ASN A 79 9.05 4.66 -20.51
N TYR A 80 8.41 5.55 -19.77
CA TYR A 80 9.13 6.20 -18.67
C TYR A 80 9.01 5.29 -17.44
N GLY A 81 10.14 4.97 -16.81
CA GLY A 81 10.17 4.25 -15.55
C GLY A 81 9.25 4.97 -14.55
N GLN A 82 8.10 4.38 -14.27
CA GLN A 82 7.15 4.95 -13.32
C GLN A 82 7.78 4.85 -11.93
N VAL A 83 7.94 6.00 -11.28
CA VAL A 83 8.31 6.07 -9.88
C VAL A 83 7.01 5.91 -9.10
N TYR A 84 6.69 4.69 -8.71
CA TYR A 84 5.56 4.41 -7.85
C TYR A 84 5.95 4.73 -6.40
N ILE A 85 5.43 5.85 -5.88
CA ILE A 85 5.55 6.10 -4.44
C ILE A 85 4.51 5.23 -3.74
N HIS A 86 4.96 4.12 -3.16
CA HIS A 86 4.10 3.16 -2.45
C HIS A 86 3.74 3.67 -1.03
N LEU A 87 2.99 4.78 -0.97
CA LEU A 87 2.66 5.50 0.27
C LEU A 87 1.76 4.73 1.25
N HIS A 88 1.05 3.69 0.78
CA HIS A 88 0.09 2.94 1.60
C HIS A 88 0.72 2.36 2.88
N HIS A 89 1.95 1.82 2.81
CA HIS A 89 2.59 1.20 3.99
C HIS A 89 2.98 2.24 5.06
N TRP A 90 3.38 3.44 4.67
CA TRP A 90 3.71 4.53 5.61
C TRP A 90 2.47 5.07 6.31
N GLN A 91 1.35 5.12 5.59
CA GLN A 91 0.06 5.50 6.15
C GLN A 91 -0.40 4.55 7.27
N MET A 92 -0.10 3.25 7.16
CA MET A 92 -0.39 2.28 8.21
C MET A 92 0.39 2.59 9.50
N PHE A 93 1.69 2.90 9.39
CA PHE A 93 2.50 3.30 10.56
C PHE A 93 2.01 4.60 11.20
N TYR A 94 1.56 5.57 10.40
CA TYR A 94 0.97 6.78 10.94
C TYR A 94 -0.34 6.50 11.70
N SER A 95 -1.16 5.57 11.20
CA SER A 95 -2.37 5.11 11.89
C SER A 95 -2.06 4.37 13.19
N MET A 96 -0.98 3.59 13.22
CA MET A 96 -0.50 2.89 14.42
C MET A 96 -0.17 3.86 15.57
N ALA A 97 0.35 5.05 15.26
CA ALA A 97 0.67 6.08 16.26
C ALA A 97 -0.55 6.51 17.11
N PHE A 98 -1.77 6.38 16.56
CA PHE A 98 -3.02 6.69 17.29
C PHE A 98 -3.32 5.66 18.35
N PHE A 99 -3.16 4.38 18.02
CA PHE A 99 -3.41 3.29 18.95
C PHE A 99 -2.34 3.21 20.04
N THR A 100 -1.11 3.67 19.78
CA THR A 100 -0.04 3.70 20.79
C THR A 100 -0.06 4.95 21.66
N ARG A 101 -0.99 5.88 21.46
CA ARG A 101 -0.95 7.20 22.10
C ARG A 101 -1.17 7.15 23.61
N PHE A 102 -2.02 6.25 24.08
CA PHE A 102 -2.42 6.14 25.48
C PHE A 102 -1.74 4.94 26.14
N ILE A 103 -1.35 5.10 27.40
CA ILE A 103 -0.84 4.01 28.24
C ILE A 103 -2.05 3.26 28.82
N ASP A 104 -2.84 2.65 27.94
CA ASP A 104 -4.07 1.93 28.25
C ASP A 104 -4.00 0.49 27.66
N PRO A 105 -4.51 -0.55 28.36
CA PRO A 105 -4.48 -1.92 27.86
C PRO A 105 -5.18 -2.13 26.51
N ILE A 106 -6.30 -1.43 26.26
CA ILE A 106 -7.03 -1.52 25.00
C ILE A 106 -6.24 -0.86 23.88
N SER A 107 -5.59 0.28 24.16
CA SER A 107 -4.66 0.93 23.22
C SER A 107 -3.48 0.03 22.85
N GLN A 108 -2.84 -0.61 23.83
CA GLN A 108 -1.74 -1.56 23.59
C GLN A 108 -2.20 -2.79 22.79
N PHE A 109 -3.35 -3.36 23.14
CA PHE A 109 -3.95 -4.47 22.41
C PHE A 109 -4.26 -4.09 20.96
N SER A 110 -4.87 -2.92 20.74
CA SER A 110 -5.21 -2.39 19.41
C SER A 110 -3.97 -2.23 18.54
N SER A 111 -2.88 -1.69 19.11
CA SER A 111 -1.59 -1.59 18.43
C SER A 111 -1.04 -2.97 18.05
N GLY A 112 -1.11 -3.96 18.96
CA GLY A 112 -0.69 -5.33 18.68
C GLY A 112 -1.47 -5.98 17.53
N VAL A 113 -2.81 -5.82 17.51
CA VAL A 113 -3.66 -6.30 16.41
C VAL A 113 -3.27 -5.64 15.09
N PHE A 114 -3.05 -4.32 15.10
CA PHE A 114 -2.67 -3.58 13.91
C PHE A 114 -1.31 -4.03 13.34
N ILE A 115 -0.32 -4.25 14.21
CA ILE A 115 0.98 -4.83 13.82
C ILE A 115 0.79 -6.24 13.24
N ALA A 116 -0.05 -7.07 13.84
CA ALA A 116 -0.29 -8.43 13.36
C ALA A 116 -0.89 -8.43 11.94
N ILE A 117 -1.88 -7.56 11.67
CA ILE A 117 -2.47 -7.38 10.34
C ILE A 117 -1.41 -6.91 9.34
N PHE A 118 -0.59 -5.91 9.72
CA PHE A 118 0.48 -5.41 8.87
C PHE A 118 1.50 -6.50 8.50
N ILE A 119 1.96 -7.28 9.49
CA ILE A 119 2.92 -8.38 9.27
C ILE A 119 2.29 -9.47 8.40
N GLN A 120 1.02 -9.84 8.65
CA GLN A 120 0.32 -10.81 7.81
C GLN A 120 0.25 -10.33 6.36
N GLY A 121 -0.12 -9.06 6.13
CA GLY A 121 -0.13 -8.44 4.81
C GLY A 121 1.24 -8.50 4.13
N GLY A 122 2.30 -8.08 4.83
CA GLY A 122 3.67 -8.14 4.33
C GLY A 122 4.14 -9.56 4.03
N CYS A 123 3.76 -10.56 4.84
CA CYS A 123 4.06 -11.97 4.57
C CYS A 123 3.31 -12.53 3.35
N GLN A 124 2.07 -12.09 3.12
CA GLN A 124 1.22 -12.59 2.03
C GLN A 124 1.56 -11.94 0.69
N TYR A 125 1.80 -10.63 0.68
CA TYR A 125 1.97 -9.85 -0.54
C TYR A 125 3.43 -9.48 -0.82
N GLY A 126 4.33 -9.69 0.16
CA GLY A 126 5.70 -9.21 0.10
C GLY A 126 5.82 -7.74 0.50
N PHE A 127 7.05 -7.25 0.65
CA PHE A 127 7.36 -5.83 0.75
C PHE A 127 7.91 -5.38 -0.59
N ASP A 128 7.25 -4.43 -1.24
CA ASP A 128 7.78 -3.80 -2.45
C ASP A 128 9.04 -2.97 -2.12
N ASP A 129 9.93 -2.82 -3.10
CA ASP A 129 11.10 -1.96 -2.96
C ASP A 129 10.65 -0.50 -2.72
N ILE A 130 11.26 0.14 -1.71
CA ILE A 130 10.94 1.55 -1.34
C ILE A 130 11.26 2.52 -2.50
N LEU A 131 12.18 2.13 -3.39
CA LEU A 131 12.56 2.86 -4.58
C LEU A 131 12.56 1.89 -5.77
N GLU A 132 11.48 1.84 -6.55
CA GLU A 132 11.51 1.17 -7.85
C GLU A 132 12.36 1.98 -8.83
N ILE A 133 13.66 1.66 -8.89
CA ILE A 133 14.48 2.05 -10.04
C ILE A 133 14.12 1.05 -11.13
N ASN A 134 13.24 1.45 -12.05
CA ASN A 134 13.08 0.73 -13.30
C ASN A 134 14.40 0.82 -14.06
N GLU A 135 15.33 -0.11 -13.78
CA GLU A 135 16.49 -0.31 -14.65
C GLU A 135 15.92 -0.59 -16.04
N ILE A 136 16.13 0.39 -16.93
CA ILE A 136 15.82 0.26 -18.33
C ILE A 136 16.50 -1.04 -18.77
N LYS A 137 15.71 -2.07 -19.11
CA LYS A 137 16.17 -3.27 -19.80
C LYS A 137 16.63 -2.88 -21.21
N GLU A 138 17.66 -2.05 -21.31
CA GLU A 138 18.35 -1.74 -22.56
C GLU A 138 19.36 -2.83 -22.92
N LEU A 139 19.61 -3.80 -22.02
CA LEU A 139 20.60 -4.86 -22.24
C LEU A 139 20.13 -6.05 -23.10
N HIS A 140 18.93 -6.00 -23.69
CA HIS A 140 18.45 -7.05 -24.60
C HIS A 140 18.24 -6.61 -26.05
N ILE A 141 18.46 -5.34 -26.40
CA ILE A 141 18.50 -4.91 -27.81
C ILE A 141 19.93 -4.98 -28.38
N VAL A 142 20.96 -4.90 -27.53
CA VAL A 142 22.38 -4.98 -27.96
C VAL A 142 22.86 -6.43 -28.20
N THR A 143 22.06 -7.46 -27.89
CA THR A 143 22.40 -8.86 -28.24
C THR A 143 21.78 -9.36 -29.55
N GLY A 144 21.09 -8.48 -30.29
CA GLY A 144 20.61 -8.77 -31.65
C GLY A 144 21.71 -8.70 -32.72
N GLU A 145 22.80 -7.98 -32.48
CA GLU A 145 23.95 -7.94 -33.41
C GLU A 145 24.91 -9.13 -33.21
N GLU A 146 24.99 -9.72 -32.02
CA GLU A 146 25.89 -10.86 -31.77
C GLU A 146 25.44 -12.14 -32.51
N LYS A 147 24.15 -12.27 -32.83
CA LYS A 147 23.65 -13.43 -33.58
C LYS A 147 24.00 -13.35 -35.08
N ASN A 148 24.02 -12.14 -35.65
CA ASN A 148 24.44 -11.92 -37.05
C ASN A 148 25.96 -12.03 -37.25
N LEU A 149 26.77 -11.80 -36.23
CA LEU A 149 28.23 -11.97 -36.31
C LEU A 149 28.65 -13.44 -36.28
N LYS A 150 27.92 -14.32 -35.56
CA LYS A 150 28.25 -15.76 -35.50
C LYS A 150 27.79 -16.55 -36.73
N GLU A 151 26.74 -16.10 -37.43
CA GLU A 151 26.30 -16.74 -38.68
C GLU A 151 27.16 -16.35 -39.90
N ASN A 152 27.84 -15.19 -39.87
CA ASN A 152 28.72 -14.74 -40.96
C ASN A 152 30.21 -15.12 -40.80
N LEU A 153 30.58 -15.77 -39.69
CA LEU A 153 31.96 -16.27 -39.45
C LEU A 153 32.14 -17.76 -39.73
N ILE A 154 31.13 -18.41 -40.31
CA ILE A 154 31.26 -19.74 -40.92
C ILE A 154 31.37 -19.54 -42.43
N LEU A 155 32.57 -19.19 -42.89
CA LEU A 155 32.98 -19.33 -44.28
C LEU A 155 34.07 -20.41 -44.37
N PRO A 156 34.14 -21.14 -45.50
CA PRO A 156 34.63 -22.52 -45.64
C PRO A 156 36.12 -22.75 -45.32
#